data_AF-A0A538Q3U6-F1
#
_entry.id   AF-A0A538Q3U6-F1
#
_cell.length_a   1.000
_cell.length_b   1.000
_cell.length_c   1.000
_cell.angle_alpha   90.00
_cell.angle_beta   90.00
_cell.angle_gamma   90.00
#
_symmetry.space_group_name_H-M   'P 1'
#
loop_
_entity.id
_entity.type
_entity.pdbx_description
1 polymer ?
#
loop_
_entity_poly.entity_id
_entity_poly.type
_entity_poly.pdbx_seq_one_letter_code
_entity_poly.pdbx_strand_id
1 'polypeptide(L)'
;MEPRYEARLKALMSPWCSTELVFDLLGLDLDVRAEPRLIGLVRSWAARFRSDDSVVRQTTSGLEAHRHAFETFLVQNGLVSWKWAAIYYGLETNVLKTIVDHLEGRGDPVQVHSGVSEQLVRQREAASLFRFFPSLRNKVFASHDGMCIAFHSAVASDLNINFTPISCVTSAVLEPESPEVAVAFDAITMDPVGLRYQVWLDTKKPVNLAPDVCSLKFYARHETELRPYVMKGGEPENIDDKLRAA
;
A
#
# COMPACT_ATOMS: atom_id res chain seq x y z
N MET A 1 2.69 8.64 22.64
CA MET A 1 2.96 8.57 21.18
C MET A 1 3.38 9.96 20.67
N GLU A 2 4.06 10.11 19.51
CA GLU A 2 4.35 11.46 18.96
C GLU A 2 3.06 12.15 18.44
N PRO A 3 2.91 13.49 18.56
CA PRO A 3 1.68 14.19 18.19
C PRO A 3 1.22 13.95 16.74
N ARG A 4 2.15 13.82 15.79
CA ARG A 4 1.83 13.54 14.38
C ARG A 4 1.15 12.18 14.19
N TYR A 5 1.54 11.18 14.96
CA TYR A 5 0.98 9.83 14.87
C TYR A 5 -0.40 9.77 15.52
N GLU A 6 -0.59 10.47 16.65
CA GLU A 6 -1.90 10.62 17.27
C GLU A 6 -2.89 11.35 16.34
N ALA A 7 -2.44 12.41 15.67
CA ALA A 7 -3.24 13.13 14.69
C ALA A 7 -3.62 12.24 13.51
N ARG A 8 -2.67 11.44 12.98
CA ARG A 8 -2.96 10.51 11.88
C ARG A 8 -3.92 9.40 12.32
N LEU A 9 -3.70 8.77 13.47
CA LEU A 9 -4.61 7.76 14.03
C LEU A 9 -6.04 8.31 14.18
N LYS A 10 -6.19 9.52 14.70
CA LYS A 10 -7.49 10.18 14.80
C LYS A 10 -8.12 10.41 13.43
N ALA A 11 -7.34 10.80 12.43
CA ALA A 11 -7.83 10.99 11.07
C ALA A 11 -8.27 9.67 10.41
N LEU A 12 -7.58 8.56 10.68
CA LEU A 12 -7.96 7.22 10.17
C LEU A 12 -9.37 6.80 10.62
N MET A 13 -9.84 7.28 11.77
CA MET A 13 -11.19 7.00 12.29
C MET A 13 -12.32 7.69 11.50
N SER A 14 -11.97 8.58 10.57
CA SER A 14 -12.91 9.33 9.74
C SER A 14 -12.82 8.90 8.28
N PRO A 15 -13.95 8.75 7.57
CA PRO A 15 -13.95 8.56 6.13
C PRO A 15 -13.40 9.78 5.37
N TRP A 16 -13.56 10.98 5.94
CA TRP A 16 -13.07 12.24 5.38
C TRP A 16 -11.70 12.54 5.96
N CYS A 17 -10.72 12.67 5.08
CA CYS A 17 -9.32 12.91 5.41
C CYS A 17 -8.79 14.06 4.56
N SER A 18 -7.69 14.70 4.98
CA SER A 18 -7.00 15.67 4.12
C SER A 18 -6.49 14.97 2.86
N THR A 19 -6.37 15.70 1.75
CA THR A 19 -5.81 15.12 0.52
C THR A 19 -4.36 14.70 0.67
N GLU A 20 -3.57 15.34 1.56
CA GLU A 20 -2.21 14.86 1.85
C GLU A 20 -2.24 13.48 2.51
N LEU A 21 -3.15 13.23 3.45
CA LEU A 21 -3.27 11.91 4.07
C LEU A 21 -3.73 10.86 3.06
N VAL A 22 -4.61 11.21 2.13
CA VAL A 22 -5.00 10.29 1.05
C VAL A 22 -3.83 9.99 0.11
N PHE A 23 -2.98 10.99 -0.19
CA PHE A 23 -1.74 10.77 -0.92
C PHE A 23 -0.79 9.82 -0.16
N ASP A 24 -0.60 10.05 1.14
CA ASP A 24 0.22 9.17 1.98
C ASP A 24 -0.31 7.74 1.99
N LEU A 25 -1.61 7.54 2.21
CA LEU A 25 -2.19 6.22 2.36
C LEU A 25 -2.35 5.48 1.03
N LEU A 26 -2.79 6.17 -0.02
CA LEU A 26 -3.16 5.53 -1.29
C LEU A 26 -2.15 5.78 -2.41
N GLY A 27 -1.21 6.72 -2.25
CA GLY A 27 -0.31 7.14 -3.32
C GLY A 27 -1.05 7.88 -4.44
N LEU A 28 -2.14 8.58 -4.11
CA LEU A 28 -2.96 9.32 -5.07
C LEU A 28 -2.93 10.81 -4.77
N ASP A 29 -2.40 11.58 -5.71
CA ASP A 29 -2.53 13.03 -5.72
C ASP A 29 -3.93 13.39 -6.21
N LEU A 30 -4.69 14.03 -5.32
CA LEU A 30 -6.07 14.44 -5.55
C LEU A 30 -6.20 15.96 -5.73
N ASP A 31 -5.12 16.68 -6.06
CA ASP A 31 -5.27 18.05 -6.55
C ASP A 31 -6.16 18.03 -7.80
N VAL A 32 -7.33 18.65 -7.68
CA VAL A 32 -8.35 18.69 -8.72
C VAL A 32 -7.83 19.28 -10.02
N ARG A 33 -6.80 20.13 -9.96
CA ARG A 33 -6.15 20.73 -11.14
C ARG A 33 -5.23 19.73 -11.85
N ALA A 34 -4.60 18.82 -11.11
CA ALA A 34 -3.73 17.79 -11.66
C ALA A 34 -4.53 16.58 -12.18
N GLU A 35 -5.62 16.20 -11.51
CA GLU A 35 -6.34 14.95 -11.80
C GLU A 35 -7.88 15.11 -11.92
N PRO A 36 -8.37 16.00 -12.79
CA PRO A 36 -9.81 16.23 -12.93
C PRO A 36 -10.56 14.96 -13.40
N ARG A 37 -9.90 14.12 -14.20
CA ARG A 37 -10.50 12.90 -14.76
C ARG A 37 -10.73 11.82 -13.70
N LEU A 38 -9.73 11.52 -12.87
CA LEU A 38 -9.86 10.51 -11.81
C LEU A 38 -10.97 10.91 -10.84
N ILE A 39 -10.95 12.17 -10.38
CA ILE A 39 -11.96 12.68 -9.44
C ILE A 39 -13.35 12.64 -10.07
N GLY A 40 -13.48 13.05 -11.34
CA GLY A 40 -14.74 12.98 -12.08
C GLY A 40 -15.31 11.56 -12.14
N LEU A 41 -14.47 10.56 -12.44
CA LEU A 41 -14.88 9.16 -12.49
C LEU A 41 -15.34 8.63 -11.13
N VAL A 42 -14.59 8.94 -10.07
CA VAL A 42 -14.95 8.54 -8.69
C VAL A 42 -16.26 9.20 -8.26
N ARG A 43 -16.48 10.48 -8.60
CA ARG A 43 -17.76 11.18 -8.36
C ARG A 43 -18.92 10.51 -9.09
N SER A 44 -18.77 10.25 -10.39
CA SER A 44 -19.81 9.58 -11.18
C SER A 44 -20.12 8.17 -10.66
N TRP A 45 -19.11 7.44 -10.19
CA TRP A 45 -19.30 6.16 -9.52
C TRP A 45 -20.02 6.33 -8.18
N ALA A 46 -19.61 7.27 -7.33
CA ALA A 46 -20.20 7.49 -6.01
C ALA A 46 -21.69 7.89 -6.11
N ALA A 47 -22.03 8.79 -7.04
CA ALA A 47 -23.41 9.18 -7.30
C ALA A 47 -24.32 7.98 -7.65
N ARG A 48 -23.78 6.96 -8.32
CA ARG A 48 -24.52 5.75 -8.69
C ARG A 48 -24.69 4.75 -7.55
N PHE A 49 -23.69 4.61 -6.68
CA PHE A 49 -23.61 3.49 -5.73
C PHE A 49 -23.68 3.90 -4.25
N ARG A 50 -23.54 5.19 -3.94
CA ARG A 50 -23.52 5.72 -2.57
C ARG A 50 -24.60 6.77 -2.29
N SER A 51 -25.32 7.23 -3.30
CA SER A 51 -26.34 8.30 -3.19
C SER A 51 -25.80 9.63 -2.64
N ASP A 52 -24.47 9.81 -2.66
CA ASP A 52 -23.74 11.03 -2.34
C ASP A 52 -22.68 11.23 -3.43
N ASP A 53 -22.61 12.42 -4.01
CA ASP A 53 -21.67 12.78 -5.07
C ASP A 53 -20.41 13.49 -4.53
N SER A 54 -20.39 13.82 -3.24
CA SER A 54 -19.26 14.49 -2.60
C SER A 54 -18.17 13.48 -2.25
N VAL A 55 -17.16 13.39 -3.11
CA VAL A 55 -15.94 12.60 -2.85
C VAL A 55 -14.73 13.47 -2.52
N VAL A 56 -14.81 14.76 -2.81
CA VAL A 56 -13.80 15.78 -2.47
C VAL A 56 -14.55 17.08 -2.13
N ARG A 57 -14.18 17.74 -1.04
CA ARG A 57 -14.79 18.99 -0.57
C ARG A 57 -13.75 20.01 -0.08
N GLN A 58 -14.04 21.29 -0.27
CA GLN A 58 -13.27 22.38 0.32
C GLN A 58 -13.78 22.66 1.74
N THR A 59 -12.86 22.72 2.70
CA THR A 59 -13.13 23.12 4.09
C THR A 59 -12.34 24.37 4.45
N THR A 60 -12.56 24.89 5.66
CA THR A 60 -11.77 26.00 6.22
C THR A 60 -10.30 25.61 6.45
N SER A 61 -10.03 24.33 6.69
CA SER A 61 -8.68 23.78 6.92
C SER A 61 -7.98 23.29 5.65
N GLY A 62 -8.66 23.26 4.50
CA GLY A 62 -8.08 22.78 3.24
C GLY A 62 -8.99 21.84 2.47
N LEU A 63 -8.40 21.12 1.52
CA LEU A 63 -9.10 20.14 0.69
C LEU A 63 -9.20 18.80 1.42
N GLU A 64 -10.40 18.24 1.50
CA GLU A 64 -10.64 16.92 2.07
C GLU A 64 -11.20 15.97 1.01
N ALA A 65 -10.84 14.69 1.12
CA ALA A 65 -11.33 13.63 0.27
C ALA A 65 -11.93 12.49 1.09
N HIS A 66 -12.96 11.85 0.52
CA HIS A 66 -13.61 10.71 1.13
C HIS A 66 -12.80 9.43 0.86
N ARG A 67 -11.84 9.11 1.73
CA ARG A 67 -10.90 7.97 1.61
C ARG A 67 -11.58 6.66 1.23
N HIS A 68 -12.63 6.26 1.96
CA HIS A 68 -13.31 4.98 1.69
C HIS A 68 -14.00 4.93 0.32
N ALA A 69 -14.40 6.08 -0.25
CA ALA A 69 -14.98 6.13 -1.60
C ALA A 69 -13.91 5.80 -2.65
N PHE A 70 -12.74 6.43 -2.53
CA PHE A 70 -11.60 6.16 -3.40
C PHE A 70 -11.14 4.71 -3.27
N GLU A 71 -10.91 4.20 -2.07
CA GLU A 71 -10.51 2.81 -1.86
C GLU A 71 -11.51 1.82 -2.47
N THR A 72 -12.81 2.02 -2.24
CA THR A 72 -13.85 1.14 -2.80
C THR A 72 -13.85 1.19 -4.32
N PHE A 73 -13.74 2.40 -4.90
CA PHE A 73 -13.65 2.56 -6.35
C PHE A 73 -12.45 1.79 -6.92
N LEU A 74 -11.27 1.92 -6.30
CA LEU A 74 -10.05 1.24 -6.74
C LEU A 74 -10.24 -0.29 -6.70
N VAL A 75 -10.70 -0.83 -5.58
CA VAL A 75 -10.93 -2.28 -5.41
C VAL A 75 -11.95 -2.80 -6.43
N GLN A 76 -13.08 -2.13 -6.61
CA GLN A 76 -14.13 -2.57 -7.53
C GLN A 76 -13.70 -2.54 -9.00
N ASN A 77 -12.74 -1.68 -9.36
CA ASN A 77 -12.23 -1.57 -10.73
C ASN A 77 -10.91 -2.34 -10.92
N GLY A 78 -10.43 -3.07 -9.90
CA GLY A 78 -9.17 -3.80 -9.97
C GLY A 78 -7.95 -2.89 -10.17
N LEU A 79 -7.98 -1.70 -9.56
CA LEU A 79 -6.95 -0.67 -9.69
C LEU A 79 -6.18 -0.51 -8.39
N VAL A 80 -4.90 -0.19 -8.49
CA VAL A 80 -4.05 0.24 -7.38
C VAL A 80 -3.12 1.35 -7.87
N SER A 81 -2.56 2.14 -6.95
CA SER A 81 -1.51 3.10 -7.34
C SER A 81 -0.19 2.39 -7.62
N TRP A 82 0.69 3.07 -8.35
CA TRP A 82 2.08 2.61 -8.52
C TRP A 82 2.80 2.36 -7.20
N LYS A 83 2.52 3.17 -6.17
CA LYS A 83 3.08 2.99 -4.82
C LYS A 83 2.71 1.62 -4.25
N TRP A 84 1.45 1.25 -4.33
CA TRP A 84 0.96 -0.04 -3.81
C TRP A 84 1.37 -1.24 -4.68
N ALA A 85 1.46 -1.05 -5.99
CA ALA A 85 2.01 -2.06 -6.88
C ALA A 85 3.51 -2.32 -6.64
N ALA A 86 4.28 -1.28 -6.35
CA ALA A 86 5.73 -1.39 -6.11
C ALA A 86 6.03 -2.06 -4.78
N ILE A 87 5.35 -1.63 -3.70
CA ILE A 87 5.57 -2.24 -2.39
C ILE A 87 5.11 -3.69 -2.34
N TYR A 88 4.17 -4.13 -3.19
CA TYR A 88 3.84 -5.55 -3.32
C TYR A 88 5.06 -6.42 -3.69
N TYR A 89 6.04 -5.86 -4.40
CA TYR A 89 7.32 -6.53 -4.68
C TYR A 89 8.46 -6.03 -3.77
N GLY A 90 8.18 -5.25 -2.73
CA GLY A 90 9.22 -4.60 -1.93
C GLY A 90 10.13 -3.68 -2.73
N LEU A 91 9.57 -2.94 -3.68
CA LEU A 91 10.32 -2.02 -4.54
C LEU A 91 9.96 -0.58 -4.26
N GLU A 92 10.91 0.30 -4.56
CA GLU A 92 10.57 1.70 -4.78
C GLU A 92 9.73 1.87 -6.05
N THR A 93 8.82 2.85 -6.04
CA THR A 93 7.93 3.16 -7.16
C THR A 93 8.67 3.35 -8.48
N ASN A 94 9.81 4.06 -8.46
CA ASN A 94 10.58 4.34 -9.66
C ASN A 94 11.22 3.07 -10.23
N VAL A 95 11.68 2.16 -9.38
CA VAL A 95 12.25 0.87 -9.80
C VAL A 95 11.18 0.05 -10.53
N LEU A 96 9.97 -0.04 -9.97
CA LEU A 96 8.88 -0.76 -10.63
C LEU A 96 8.55 -0.16 -12.00
N LYS A 97 8.46 1.18 -12.10
CA LYS A 97 8.23 1.86 -13.38
C LYS A 97 9.33 1.53 -14.40
N THR A 98 10.60 1.61 -14.00
CA THR A 98 11.74 1.26 -14.86
C THR A 98 11.68 -0.21 -15.33
N ILE A 99 11.25 -1.14 -14.47
CA ILE A 99 11.05 -2.55 -14.86
C ILE A 99 9.96 -2.65 -15.94
N VAL A 100 8.80 -2.00 -15.74
CA VAL A 100 7.71 -2.01 -16.71
C VAL A 100 8.16 -1.42 -18.05
N ASP A 101 8.81 -0.26 -18.03
CA ASP A 101 9.34 0.41 -19.24
C ASP A 101 10.32 -0.49 -20.00
N HIS A 102 11.19 -1.23 -19.29
CA HIS A 102 12.12 -2.17 -19.92
C HIS A 102 11.41 -3.35 -20.58
N LEU A 103 10.38 -3.91 -19.94
CA LEU A 103 9.62 -5.02 -20.49
C LEU A 103 8.82 -4.57 -21.72
N GLU A 104 8.16 -3.40 -21.65
CA GLU A 104 7.47 -2.81 -22.81
C GLU A 104 8.43 -2.51 -23.96
N GLY A 105 9.62 -1.98 -23.65
CA GLY A 105 10.68 -1.74 -24.64
C GLY A 105 11.22 -2.99 -25.34
N ARG A 106 11.07 -4.18 -24.72
CA ARG A 106 11.38 -5.49 -25.33
C ARG A 106 10.24 -6.02 -26.20
N GLY A 107 9.11 -5.34 -26.23
CA GLY A 107 7.90 -5.77 -26.92
C GLY A 107 7.04 -6.75 -26.12
N ASP A 108 7.29 -6.91 -24.81
CA ASP A 108 6.40 -7.70 -23.97
C ASP A 108 5.05 -6.98 -23.81
N PRO A 109 3.91 -7.68 -23.95
CA PRO A 109 2.58 -7.08 -23.88
C PRO A 109 2.17 -6.82 -22.42
N VAL A 110 2.91 -5.97 -21.71
CA VAL A 110 2.68 -5.63 -20.32
C VAL A 110 1.50 -4.67 -20.21
N GLN A 111 0.31 -5.18 -19.89
CA GLN A 111 -0.91 -4.34 -19.77
C GLN A 111 -1.09 -3.76 -18.36
N VAL A 112 -0.01 -3.29 -17.73
CA VAL A 112 -0.07 -2.79 -16.34
C VAL A 112 -0.77 -1.44 -16.24
N HIS A 113 -0.67 -0.59 -17.26
CA HIS A 113 -1.30 0.73 -17.25
C HIS A 113 -2.83 0.64 -17.24
N SER A 114 -3.48 1.45 -16.38
CA SER A 114 -4.95 1.43 -16.21
C SER A 114 -5.72 2.11 -17.35
N GLY A 115 -5.13 3.11 -18.01
CA GLY A 115 -5.81 4.02 -18.94
C GLY A 115 -6.77 5.01 -18.27
N VAL A 116 -6.89 4.96 -16.94
CA VAL A 116 -7.75 5.83 -16.12
C VAL A 116 -6.99 7.08 -15.68
N SER A 117 -5.82 6.89 -15.07
CA SER A 117 -4.88 7.92 -14.62
C SER A 117 -3.47 7.34 -14.66
N GLU A 118 -2.45 8.18 -14.86
CA GLU A 118 -1.03 7.77 -14.86
C GLU A 118 -0.56 7.30 -13.49
N GLN A 119 -1.28 7.68 -12.42
CA GLN A 119 -1.00 7.24 -11.06
C GLN A 119 -1.47 5.80 -10.77
N LEU A 120 -2.35 5.27 -11.63
CA LEU A 120 -3.04 4.00 -11.41
C LEU A 120 -2.61 2.92 -12.40
N VAL A 121 -2.46 1.72 -11.86
CA VAL A 121 -2.19 0.49 -12.61
C VAL A 121 -3.28 -0.54 -12.34
N ARG A 122 -3.37 -1.53 -13.23
CA ARG A 122 -4.24 -2.68 -13.05
C ARG A 122 -3.59 -3.65 -12.07
N GLN A 123 -4.28 -3.93 -10.98
CA GLN A 123 -3.74 -4.70 -9.86
C GLN A 123 -3.33 -6.11 -10.26
N ARG A 124 -4.16 -6.79 -11.06
CA ARG A 124 -3.91 -8.18 -11.48
C ARG A 124 -2.66 -8.30 -12.33
N GLU A 125 -2.50 -7.40 -13.28
CA GLU A 125 -1.39 -7.34 -14.23
C GLU A 125 -0.11 -6.97 -13.49
N ALA A 126 -0.17 -5.96 -12.61
CA ALA A 126 0.94 -5.59 -11.75
C ALA A 126 1.39 -6.77 -10.86
N ALA A 127 0.47 -7.44 -10.18
CA ALA A 127 0.76 -8.61 -9.33
C ALA A 127 1.23 -9.85 -10.12
N SER A 128 1.12 -9.84 -11.44
CA SER A 128 1.57 -10.92 -12.33
C SER A 128 2.83 -10.60 -13.11
N LEU A 129 3.51 -9.48 -12.82
CA LEU A 129 4.71 -9.03 -13.54
C LEU A 129 5.83 -10.06 -13.57
N PHE A 130 5.98 -10.86 -12.52
CA PHE A 130 6.99 -11.93 -12.47
C PHE A 130 6.87 -12.94 -13.63
N ARG A 131 5.70 -13.07 -14.28
CA ARG A 131 5.47 -13.99 -15.40
C ARG A 131 6.18 -13.59 -16.69
N PHE A 132 6.59 -12.33 -16.81
CA PHE A 132 7.35 -11.84 -17.96
C PHE A 132 8.83 -12.20 -17.88
N PHE A 133 9.31 -12.69 -16.74
CA PHE A 133 10.69 -13.14 -16.56
C PHE A 133 10.82 -14.61 -16.95
N PRO A 134 11.64 -14.95 -17.98
CA PRO A 134 11.80 -16.33 -18.42
C PRO A 134 12.27 -17.27 -17.30
N SER A 135 13.15 -16.78 -16.43
CA SER A 135 13.71 -17.50 -15.28
C SER A 135 12.68 -17.85 -14.19
N LEU A 136 11.50 -17.23 -14.24
CA LEU A 136 10.41 -17.43 -13.27
C LEU A 136 9.18 -18.11 -13.90
N ARG A 137 9.18 -18.33 -15.21
CA ARG A 137 8.08 -18.97 -15.91
C ARG A 137 7.85 -20.38 -15.33
N ASN A 138 6.61 -20.67 -14.96
CA ASN A 138 6.17 -21.93 -14.34
C ASN A 138 6.74 -22.23 -12.94
N LYS A 139 7.39 -21.26 -12.28
CA LYS A 139 7.75 -21.44 -10.87
C LYS A 139 6.51 -21.31 -9.98
N VAL A 140 6.46 -22.17 -8.97
CA VAL A 140 5.50 -22.09 -7.87
C VAL A 140 6.29 -21.65 -6.65
N PHE A 141 5.80 -20.60 -5.97
CA PHE A 141 6.46 -20.04 -4.80
C PHE A 141 5.74 -20.52 -3.53
N ALA A 142 6.52 -20.99 -2.55
CA ALA A 142 5.97 -21.45 -1.27
C ALA A 142 5.49 -20.30 -0.38
N SER A 143 6.04 -19.10 -0.58
CA SER A 143 5.71 -17.89 0.15
C SER A 143 5.82 -16.66 -0.76
N HIS A 144 5.18 -15.57 -0.34
CA HIS A 144 5.28 -14.27 -1.01
C HIS A 144 6.72 -13.73 -1.00
N ASP A 145 7.42 -13.88 0.13
CA ASP A 145 8.82 -13.47 0.28
C ASP A 145 9.74 -14.22 -0.70
N GLY A 146 9.55 -15.55 -0.82
CA GLY A 146 10.26 -16.35 -1.82
C GLY A 146 9.95 -15.97 -3.27
N MET A 147 8.73 -15.50 -3.54
CA MET A 147 8.37 -14.92 -4.85
C MET A 147 9.13 -13.61 -5.10
N CYS A 148 9.19 -12.72 -4.11
CA CYS A 148 9.90 -11.44 -4.23
C CYS A 148 11.41 -11.64 -4.42
N ILE A 149 12.06 -12.49 -3.62
CA ILE A 149 13.51 -12.76 -3.74
C ILE A 149 13.85 -13.31 -5.13
N ALA A 150 13.03 -14.24 -5.65
CA ALA A 150 13.21 -14.77 -6.99
C ALA A 150 12.96 -13.70 -8.06
N PHE A 151 11.94 -12.85 -7.87
CA PHE A 151 11.68 -11.70 -8.73
C PHE A 151 12.84 -10.72 -8.77
N HIS A 152 13.40 -10.33 -7.62
CA HIS A 152 14.55 -9.44 -7.53
C HIS A 152 15.77 -10.01 -8.23
N SER A 153 16.03 -11.30 -8.03
CA SER A 153 17.13 -12.01 -8.69
C SER A 153 16.94 -12.00 -10.21
N ALA A 154 15.72 -12.22 -10.70
CA ALA A 154 15.40 -12.20 -12.13
C ALA A 154 15.50 -10.78 -12.73
N VAL A 155 15.10 -9.75 -12.00
CA VAL A 155 15.27 -8.35 -12.44
C VAL A 155 16.76 -8.02 -12.58
N ALA A 156 17.58 -8.41 -11.61
CA ALA A 156 19.02 -8.19 -11.67
C ALA A 156 19.67 -8.97 -12.83
N SER A 157 19.32 -10.24 -13.03
CA SER A 157 19.93 -11.07 -14.09
C SER A 157 19.41 -10.75 -15.48
N ASP A 158 18.10 -10.58 -15.63
CA ASP A 158 17.44 -10.55 -16.94
C ASP A 158 17.33 -9.13 -17.48
N LEU A 159 17.26 -8.11 -16.59
CA LEU A 159 17.16 -6.69 -16.96
C LEU A 159 18.42 -5.88 -16.61
N ASN A 160 19.36 -6.43 -15.84
CA ASN A 160 20.52 -5.70 -15.33
C ASN A 160 20.13 -4.44 -14.52
N ILE A 161 19.03 -4.52 -13.77
CA ILE A 161 18.55 -3.46 -12.88
C ILE A 161 18.84 -3.89 -11.45
N ASN A 162 19.70 -3.14 -10.76
CA ASN A 162 20.05 -3.38 -9.37
C ASN A 162 19.34 -2.36 -8.47
N PHE A 163 18.81 -2.83 -7.34
CA PHE A 163 18.13 -2.01 -6.35
C PHE A 163 18.25 -2.67 -4.97
N THR A 164 17.93 -1.92 -3.92
CA THR A 164 17.83 -2.47 -2.56
C THR A 164 16.37 -2.76 -2.25
N PRO A 165 15.98 -4.00 -1.91
CA PRO A 165 14.62 -4.31 -1.52
C PRO A 165 14.16 -3.52 -0.29
N ILE A 166 12.93 -3.04 -0.32
CA ILE A 166 12.29 -2.44 0.85
C ILE A 166 11.92 -3.56 1.81
N SER A 167 12.51 -3.51 3.00
CA SER A 167 12.36 -4.54 4.04
C SER A 167 11.36 -4.10 5.12
N CYS A 168 10.69 -5.07 5.74
CA CYS A 168 9.79 -4.82 6.87
C CYS A 168 10.56 -4.29 8.09
N VAL A 169 10.10 -3.17 8.68
CA VAL A 169 10.77 -2.57 9.84
C VAL A 169 10.75 -3.44 11.10
N THR A 170 9.73 -4.27 11.28
CA THR A 170 9.67 -5.23 12.39
C THR A 170 10.64 -6.39 12.16
N SER A 171 10.62 -6.98 10.96
CA SER A 171 11.50 -8.11 10.62
C SER A 171 12.97 -7.70 10.68
N ALA A 172 13.32 -6.49 10.24
CA ALA A 172 14.68 -5.96 10.35
C ALA A 172 15.21 -5.87 11.79
N VAL A 173 14.33 -5.79 12.79
CA VAL A 173 14.72 -5.82 14.21
C VAL A 173 14.85 -7.25 14.74
N LEU A 174 13.94 -8.15 14.34
CA LEU A 174 13.88 -9.52 14.87
C LEU A 174 14.84 -10.48 14.15
N GLU A 175 14.96 -10.33 12.84
CA GLU A 175 15.64 -11.22 11.90
C GLU A 175 16.59 -10.40 10.99
N PRO A 176 17.60 -9.69 11.55
CA PRO A 176 18.39 -8.71 10.81
C PRO A 176 19.23 -9.28 9.66
N GLU A 177 19.57 -10.57 9.71
CA GLU A 177 20.35 -11.24 8.66
C GLU A 177 19.51 -11.58 7.42
N SER A 178 18.18 -11.67 7.57
CA SER A 178 17.26 -12.05 6.51
C SER A 178 15.88 -11.40 6.72
N PRO A 179 15.78 -10.07 6.65
CA PRO A 179 14.52 -9.39 6.90
C PRO A 179 13.51 -9.69 5.79
N GLU A 180 12.26 -9.90 6.17
CA GLU A 180 11.13 -10.10 5.26
C GLU A 180 10.94 -8.87 4.37
N VAL A 181 10.66 -9.12 3.09
CA VAL A 181 10.31 -8.08 2.12
C VAL A 181 8.99 -7.43 2.53
N ALA A 182 8.95 -6.09 2.51
CA ALA A 182 7.71 -5.36 2.81
C ALA A 182 6.67 -5.57 1.71
N VAL A 183 5.40 -5.56 2.08
CA VAL A 183 4.24 -5.74 1.18
C VAL A 183 3.22 -4.61 1.29
N ALA A 184 3.32 -3.81 2.33
CA ALA A 184 2.40 -2.75 2.68
C ALA A 184 3.13 -1.65 3.46
N PHE A 185 2.38 -0.61 3.81
CA PHE A 185 2.85 0.45 4.69
C PHE A 185 1.97 0.54 5.94
N ASP A 186 2.59 0.90 7.06
CA ASP A 186 1.95 1.27 8.30
C ASP A 186 1.09 2.52 8.07
N ALA A 187 -0.21 2.43 8.33
CA ALA A 187 -1.15 3.53 8.11
C ALA A 187 -0.90 4.73 9.04
N ILE A 188 -0.12 4.56 10.12
CA ILE A 188 0.21 5.59 11.09
C ILE A 188 1.60 6.16 10.83
N THR A 189 2.63 5.32 10.67
CA THR A 189 4.00 5.81 10.50
C THR A 189 4.43 5.98 9.05
N MET A 190 3.74 5.32 8.11
CA MET A 190 4.18 5.05 6.74
C MET A 190 5.41 4.17 6.59
N ASP A 191 5.83 3.50 7.67
CA ASP A 191 6.94 2.55 7.61
C ASP A 191 6.53 1.28 6.84
N PRO A 192 7.48 0.61 6.13
CA PRO A 192 7.20 -0.63 5.42
C PRO A 192 6.87 -1.81 6.36
N VAL A 193 5.86 -2.59 6.00
CA VAL A 193 5.35 -3.72 6.79
C VAL A 193 5.27 -4.99 5.93
N GLY A 194 5.83 -6.10 6.45
CA GLY A 194 5.74 -7.44 5.88
C GLY A 194 4.45 -8.15 6.29
N LEU A 195 4.12 -9.29 5.69
CA LEU A 195 2.85 -9.98 5.94
C LEU A 195 2.72 -10.48 7.38
N ARG A 196 3.79 -11.02 7.97
CA ARG A 196 3.75 -11.62 9.32
C ARG A 196 3.62 -10.60 10.45
N TYR A 197 4.01 -9.35 10.21
CA TYR A 197 4.19 -8.35 11.26
C TYR A 197 3.20 -7.19 11.17
N GLN A 198 2.00 -7.46 10.64
CA GLN A 198 0.89 -6.52 10.58
C GLN A 198 0.02 -6.64 11.82
N VAL A 199 -0.33 -5.51 12.42
CA VAL A 199 -1.36 -5.40 13.45
C VAL A 199 -2.54 -4.66 12.84
N TRP A 200 -3.67 -5.34 12.71
CA TRP A 200 -4.85 -4.80 12.04
C TRP A 200 -5.65 -3.88 12.96
N LEU A 201 -6.05 -2.73 12.45
CA LEU A 201 -6.70 -1.67 13.20
C LEU A 201 -8.20 -1.59 12.85
N ASP A 202 -9.05 -1.45 13.87
CA ASP A 202 -10.48 -1.09 13.73
C ASP A 202 -10.63 0.43 13.59
N THR A 203 -10.35 0.92 12.38
CA THR A 203 -10.51 2.33 11.99
C THR A 203 -11.90 2.66 11.46
N LYS A 204 -12.90 1.81 11.72
CA LYS A 204 -14.29 1.94 11.19
C LYS A 204 -14.37 1.94 9.66
N LYS A 205 -13.39 1.33 8.99
CA LYS A 205 -13.48 1.01 7.56
C LYS A 205 -14.64 0.05 7.28
N PRO A 206 -15.33 0.20 6.13
CA PRO A 206 -16.22 -0.82 5.62
C PRO A 206 -15.54 -2.19 5.52
N VAL A 207 -16.26 -3.25 5.90
CA VAL A 207 -15.75 -4.64 5.96
C VAL A 207 -15.29 -5.21 4.62
N ASN A 208 -15.70 -4.59 3.51
CA ASN A 208 -15.29 -4.97 2.15
C ASN A 208 -13.96 -4.33 1.72
N LEU A 209 -13.35 -3.48 2.55
CA LEU A 209 -12.03 -2.90 2.33
C LEU A 209 -11.00 -3.60 3.21
N ALA A 210 -9.75 -3.63 2.74
CA ALA A 210 -8.64 -4.11 3.57
C ALA A 210 -8.53 -3.23 4.83
N PRO A 211 -8.27 -3.83 6.01
CA PRO A 211 -8.10 -3.06 7.24
C PRO A 211 -6.89 -2.13 7.12
N ASP A 212 -6.91 -1.02 7.84
CA ASP A 212 -5.68 -0.27 8.07
C ASP A 212 -4.78 -1.11 8.99
N VAL A 213 -3.48 -1.11 8.72
CA VAL A 213 -2.51 -1.88 9.52
C VAL A 213 -1.46 -0.96 10.08
N CYS A 214 -0.93 -1.28 11.26
CA CYS A 214 0.34 -0.75 11.72
C CYS A 214 1.36 -1.88 11.87
N SER A 215 2.64 -1.52 11.91
CA SER A 215 3.72 -2.46 12.15
C SER A 215 3.68 -2.97 13.59
N LEU A 216 3.97 -4.26 13.78
CA LEU A 216 4.10 -4.83 15.13
C LEU A 216 5.14 -4.10 15.98
N LYS A 217 6.20 -3.59 15.36
CA LYS A 217 7.19 -2.73 16.02
C LYS A 217 6.55 -1.46 16.60
N PHE A 218 5.77 -0.72 15.79
CA PHE A 218 5.10 0.49 16.27
C PHE A 218 4.06 0.16 17.35
N TYR A 219 3.30 -0.92 17.16
CA TYR A 219 2.36 -1.42 18.16
C TYR A 219 3.04 -1.74 19.50
N ALA A 220 4.16 -2.46 19.49
CA ALA A 220 4.90 -2.85 20.70
C ALA A 220 5.31 -1.65 21.57
N ARG A 221 5.71 -0.54 20.94
CA ARG A 221 6.12 0.69 21.63
C ARG A 221 4.96 1.51 22.19
N HIS A 222 3.78 1.39 21.58
CA HIS A 222 2.59 2.18 21.91
C HIS A 222 1.39 1.29 22.23
N GLU A 223 1.65 0.13 22.84
CA GLU A 223 0.67 -0.92 23.07
C GLU A 223 -0.55 -0.39 23.84
N THR A 224 -0.30 0.41 24.88
CA THR A 224 -1.36 0.96 25.73
C THR A 224 -2.28 1.90 24.95
N GLU A 225 -1.71 2.75 24.09
CA GLU A 225 -2.46 3.71 23.28
C GLU A 225 -3.18 3.05 22.10
N LEU A 226 -2.59 2.02 21.48
CA LEU A 226 -3.12 1.38 20.27
C LEU A 226 -4.06 0.23 20.54
N ARG A 227 -3.97 -0.45 21.68
CA ARG A 227 -4.84 -1.58 22.05
C ARG A 227 -6.34 -1.32 21.84
N PRO A 228 -6.91 -0.14 22.17
CA PRO A 228 -8.33 0.16 21.89
C PRO A 228 -8.71 0.18 20.41
N TYR A 229 -7.72 0.32 19.52
CA TYR A 229 -7.89 0.41 18.08
C TYR A 229 -7.52 -0.88 17.35
N VAL A 230 -7.09 -1.93 18.03
CA VAL A 230 -6.79 -3.22 17.40
C VAL A 230 -8.10 -3.93 17.08
N MET A 231 -8.17 -4.57 15.90
CA MET A 231 -9.31 -5.43 15.56
C MET A 231 -9.43 -6.57 16.58
N LYS A 232 -10.64 -6.81 17.08
CA LYS A 232 -10.90 -7.86 18.08
C LYS A 232 -10.42 -9.23 17.60
N GLY A 233 -9.59 -9.90 18.40
CA GLY A 233 -8.97 -11.19 18.07
C GLY A 233 -7.72 -11.08 17.18
N GLY A 234 -7.30 -9.85 16.86
CA GLY A 234 -6.06 -9.55 16.14
C GLY A 234 -4.95 -9.01 17.05
N GLU A 235 -5.13 -9.09 18.37
CA GLU A 235 -4.13 -8.70 19.34
C GLU A 235 -2.89 -9.63 19.25
N PRO A 236 -1.68 -9.09 19.05
CA PRO A 236 -0.47 -9.90 19.02
C PRO A 236 -0.23 -10.64 20.34
N GLU A 237 -0.07 -11.96 20.26
CA GLU A 237 0.35 -12.78 21.38
C GLU A 237 1.88 -12.73 21.54
N ASN A 238 2.38 -12.51 22.75
CA ASN A 238 3.81 -12.54 23.09
C ASN A 238 4.70 -11.59 22.25
N ILE A 239 4.57 -10.28 22.51
CA ILE A 239 5.42 -9.25 21.89
C ILE A 239 6.85 -9.34 22.42
N ASP A 240 7.82 -9.53 21.53
CA ASP A 240 9.26 -9.58 21.86
C ASP A 240 9.76 -8.26 22.45
N ASP A 241 10.50 -8.33 23.57
CA ASP A 241 11.04 -7.16 24.27
C ASP A 241 12.00 -6.33 23.40
N LYS A 242 12.65 -6.94 22.41
CA LYS A 242 13.49 -6.21 21.44
C LYS A 242 12.68 -5.16 20.68
N LEU A 243 11.41 -5.42 20.38
CA LEU A 243 10.54 -4.47 19.67
C LEU A 243 10.14 -3.27 20.55
N ARG A 244 10.05 -3.47 21.87
CA ARG A 244 9.76 -2.40 22.82
C ARG A 244 10.96 -1.47 23.00
N ALA A 245 12.17 -2.02 22.92
CA ALA A 245 13.43 -1.30 23.17
C ALA A 245 14.04 -0.65 21.91
N ALA A 246 13.92 -1.30 20.75
CA ALA A 246 14.43 -0.81 19.48
C ALA A 246 13.57 0.31 18.94
#